data_AF-M6VWF9-F1
#
_entry.id   AF-M6VWF9-F1
#
_cell.length_a   1.000
_cell.length_b   1.000
_cell.length_c   1.000
_cell.angle_alpha   90.00
_cell.angle_beta   90.00
_cell.angle_gamma   90.00
#
_symmetry.space_group_name_H-M   'P 1'
#
loop_
_entity.id
_entity.type
_entity.pdbx_description
1 polymer ?
#
loop_
_entity_poly.entity_id
_entity_poly.type
_entity_poly.pdbx_seq_one_letter_code
_entity_poly.pdbx_strand_id
1 'polypeptide(L)'
;MSTQTIDKLTPEEFRRKIAGFTDQMKRINETDKQNLKEEAVRLCSIFASLFGDELDRMTLWERINNALVTAIAKSGSDLDAFVNCALDFIKSDPARVAASDALSSFLDMIASRNDVWRKEFLSYISKHHFILIVHARKRWNEYKEGKIEL
;
A
#
# COMPACT_ATOMS: atom_id res chain seq x y z
N MET A 1 -24.07 -51.09 5.32
CA MET A 1 -24.16 -49.91 4.43
C MET A 1 -24.60 -48.75 5.30
N SER A 2 -23.67 -47.86 5.65
CA SER A 2 -23.93 -46.74 6.57
C SER A 2 -24.51 -45.58 5.79
N THR A 3 -25.80 -45.36 5.93
CA THR A 3 -26.54 -44.23 5.34
C THR A 3 -26.02 -42.94 5.95
N GLN A 4 -25.22 -42.17 5.19
CA GLN A 4 -24.82 -40.83 5.58
C GLN A 4 -26.01 -39.89 5.39
N THR A 5 -26.58 -39.44 6.50
CA THR A 5 -27.58 -38.38 6.54
C THR A 5 -26.90 -37.08 6.12
N ILE A 6 -27.19 -36.59 4.91
CA ILE A 6 -26.74 -35.28 4.46
C ILE A 6 -27.50 -34.26 5.32
N ASP A 7 -26.81 -33.64 6.27
CA ASP A 7 -27.32 -32.53 7.07
C ASP A 7 -27.81 -31.43 6.13
N LYS A 8 -29.13 -31.27 6.04
CA LYS A 8 -29.76 -30.22 5.26
C LYS A 8 -29.66 -28.92 6.06
N LEU A 9 -28.55 -28.21 5.84
CA LEU A 9 -28.39 -26.85 6.35
C LEU A 9 -29.55 -25.99 5.85
N THR A 10 -30.32 -25.41 6.76
CA THR A 10 -31.48 -24.61 6.39
C THR A 10 -31.02 -23.31 5.69
N PRO A 11 -31.83 -22.74 4.77
CA PRO A 11 -31.49 -21.47 4.12
C PRO A 11 -31.22 -20.33 5.11
N GLU A 12 -31.80 -20.37 6.31
CA GLU A 12 -31.57 -19.40 7.38
C GLU A 12 -30.22 -19.61 8.09
N GLU A 13 -29.81 -20.85 8.33
CA GLU A 13 -28.47 -21.18 8.82
C GLU A 13 -27.39 -20.84 7.79
N PHE A 14 -27.68 -21.05 6.50
CA PHE A 14 -26.81 -20.62 5.40
C PHE A 14 -26.72 -19.09 5.33
N ARG A 15 -27.84 -18.38 5.48
CA ARG A 15 -27.87 -16.91 5.56
C ARG A 15 -27.16 -16.38 6.80
N ARG A 16 -27.29 -17.02 7.97
CA ARG A 16 -26.52 -16.66 9.18
C ARG A 16 -25.04 -16.94 9.03
N LYS A 17 -24.67 -18.05 8.37
CA LYS A 17 -23.28 -18.40 8.10
C LYS A 17 -22.64 -17.44 7.08
N ILE A 18 -23.39 -17.03 6.05
CA ILE A 18 -22.98 -15.96 5.12
C ILE A 18 -22.93 -14.61 5.81
N ALA A 19 -23.96 -14.25 6.60
CA ALA A 19 -24.02 -12.98 7.33
C ALA A 19 -22.84 -12.86 8.31
N GLY A 20 -22.57 -13.93 9.07
CA GLY A 20 -21.39 -14.04 9.94
C GLY A 20 -20.06 -14.04 9.19
N PHE A 21 -20.02 -14.52 7.93
CA PHE A 21 -18.86 -14.40 7.05
C PHE A 21 -18.64 -12.96 6.56
N THR A 22 -19.71 -12.21 6.28
CA THR A 22 -19.63 -10.78 5.94
C THR A 22 -19.26 -9.89 7.12
N ASP A 23 -19.69 -10.22 8.34
CA ASP A 23 -19.27 -9.49 9.55
C ASP A 23 -17.81 -9.78 9.94
N GLN A 24 -17.30 -10.98 9.62
CA GLN A 24 -15.89 -11.32 9.82
C GLN A 24 -14.94 -10.75 8.75
N MET A 25 -15.45 -10.13 7.68
CA MET A 25 -14.67 -9.16 6.91
C MET A 25 -14.44 -7.95 7.82
N LYS A 26 -13.43 -8.05 8.68
CA LYS A 26 -12.93 -6.99 9.55
C LYS A 26 -12.78 -5.72 8.72
N ARG A 27 -13.81 -4.88 8.75
CA ARG A 27 -13.76 -3.55 8.16
C ARG A 27 -12.71 -2.80 8.94
N ILE A 28 -11.71 -2.32 8.23
CA ILE A 28 -10.73 -1.39 8.75
C ILE A 28 -11.49 -0.21 9.37
N ASN A 29 -11.21 0.10 10.63
CA ASN A 29 -11.87 1.17 11.36
C ASN A 29 -11.51 2.55 10.72
N GLU A 30 -12.27 3.60 11.05
CA GLU A 30 -12.06 4.94 10.46
C GLU A 30 -10.63 5.46 10.67
N THR A 31 -10.07 5.21 11.86
CA THR A 31 -8.70 5.57 12.25
C THR A 31 -7.66 4.88 11.37
N ASP A 32 -7.83 3.59 11.12
CA ASP A 32 -6.95 2.80 10.29
C ASP A 32 -7.06 3.21 8.81
N LYS A 33 -8.23 3.66 8.33
CA LYS A 33 -8.36 4.25 6.99
C LYS A 33 -7.59 5.55 6.84
N GLN A 34 -7.61 6.40 7.86
CA GLN A 34 -6.80 7.62 7.88
C GLN A 34 -5.30 7.27 7.90
N ASN A 35 -4.91 6.27 8.69
CA ASN A 35 -3.55 5.75 8.71
C ASN A 35 -3.13 5.21 7.33
N LEU A 36 -4.00 4.49 6.61
CA LEU A 36 -3.70 4.01 5.24
C LEU A 36 -3.34 5.16 4.29
N LYS A 37 -4.10 6.26 4.34
CA LYS A 37 -3.83 7.44 3.53
C LYS A 37 -2.47 8.05 3.89
N GLU A 38 -2.22 8.26 5.18
CA GLU A 38 -1.00 8.91 5.65
C GLU A 38 0.24 8.10 5.29
N GLU A 39 0.20 6.78 5.48
CA GLU A 39 1.30 5.89 5.13
C GLU A 39 1.53 5.80 3.61
N ALA A 40 0.46 5.83 2.81
CA ALA A 40 0.57 5.83 1.36
C ALA A 40 1.17 7.14 0.83
N VAL A 41 0.79 8.28 1.42
CA VAL A 41 1.38 9.59 1.13
C VAL A 41 2.85 9.61 1.54
N ARG A 42 3.18 9.08 2.73
CA ARG A 42 4.55 8.96 3.22
C ARG A 42 5.42 8.16 2.27
N LEU A 43 4.96 6.98 1.85
CA LEU A 43 5.68 6.14 0.88
C LEU A 43 5.98 6.89 -0.43
N CYS A 44 4.99 7.59 -0.98
CA CYS A 44 5.20 8.36 -2.21
C CYS A 44 6.23 9.50 -2.04
N SER A 45 6.29 10.14 -0.87
CA SER A 45 7.33 11.12 -0.56
C SER A 45 8.71 10.47 -0.38
N ILE A 46 8.78 9.27 0.19
CA ILE A 46 10.02 8.47 0.24
C ILE A 46 10.51 8.16 -1.17
N PHE A 47 9.63 7.73 -2.08
CA PHE A 47 9.97 7.52 -3.49
C PHE A 47 10.51 8.78 -4.17
N ALA A 48 9.97 9.96 -3.87
CA ALA A 48 10.52 11.22 -4.39
C ALA A 48 11.97 11.45 -3.95
N SER A 49 12.31 11.09 -2.70
CA SER A 49 13.68 11.17 -2.18
C SER A 49 14.64 10.15 -2.80
N LEU A 50 14.13 9.01 -3.24
CA LEU A 50 14.89 7.90 -3.83
C LEU A 50 14.83 7.88 -5.36
N PHE A 51 14.20 8.88 -5.96
CA PHE A 51 14.06 8.97 -7.41
C PHE A 51 15.43 9.09 -8.08
N GLY A 52 15.66 8.24 -9.08
CA GLY A 52 16.94 8.09 -9.77
C GLY A 52 17.46 9.39 -10.36
N ASP A 53 18.76 9.63 -10.22
CA ASP A 53 19.40 10.86 -10.72
C ASP A 53 19.56 10.85 -12.25
N GLU A 54 19.48 9.68 -12.88
CA GLU A 54 19.46 9.51 -14.34
C GLU A 54 18.14 9.92 -15.00
N LEU A 55 17.07 10.09 -14.22
CA LEU A 55 15.75 10.44 -14.71
C LEU A 55 15.50 11.95 -14.66
N ASP A 56 14.73 12.45 -15.62
CA ASP A 56 14.30 13.86 -15.61
C ASP A 56 13.41 14.14 -14.39
N ARG A 57 13.88 15.04 -13.52
CA ARG A 57 13.18 15.50 -12.31
C ARG A 57 11.83 16.15 -12.60
N MET A 58 11.60 16.67 -13.82
CA MET A 58 10.29 17.19 -14.23
C MET A 58 9.24 16.08 -14.33
N THR A 59 9.67 14.85 -14.60
CA THR A 59 8.79 13.67 -14.74
C THR A 59 8.56 12.92 -13.43
N LEU A 60 9.11 13.40 -12.31
CA LEU A 60 9.15 12.68 -11.04
C LEU A 60 7.77 12.17 -10.59
N TRP A 61 6.77 13.05 -10.50
CA TRP A 61 5.45 12.68 -9.98
C TRP A 61 4.65 11.79 -10.93
N GLU A 62 4.80 12.03 -12.23
CA GLU A 62 4.21 11.18 -13.27
C GLU A 62 4.79 9.77 -13.21
N ARG A 63 6.12 9.65 -13.09
CA ARG A 63 6.80 8.37 -12.98
C ARG A 63 6.49 7.64 -11.70
N ILE A 64 6.41 8.32 -10.56
CA ILE A 64 5.95 7.71 -9.31
C ILE A 64 4.53 7.17 -9.49
N ASN A 65 3.62 7.97 -10.08
CA ASN A 65 2.26 7.51 -10.35
C ASN A 65 2.24 6.22 -11.22
N ASN A 66 3.01 6.21 -12.30
CA ASN A 66 3.10 5.06 -13.19
C ASN A 66 3.77 3.85 -12.52
N ALA A 67 4.73 4.09 -11.64
CA ALA A 67 5.37 3.07 -10.81
C ALA A 67 4.35 2.40 -9.89
N LEU A 68 3.49 3.18 -9.21
CA LEU A 68 2.44 2.64 -8.33
C LEU A 68 1.50 1.70 -9.10
N VAL A 69 0.99 2.16 -10.25
CA VAL A 69 0.06 1.38 -11.08
C VAL A 69 0.73 0.10 -11.60
N THR A 70 1.96 0.22 -12.10
CA THR A 70 2.72 -0.92 -12.65
C THR A 70 3.09 -1.92 -11.57
N ALA A 71 3.53 -1.44 -10.40
CA ALA A 71 3.91 -2.27 -9.28
C ALA A 71 2.71 -3.05 -8.73
N ILE A 72 1.55 -2.41 -8.54
CA ILE A 72 0.32 -3.10 -8.11
C ILE A 72 -0.05 -4.23 -9.08
N ALA A 73 0.03 -3.96 -10.39
CA ALA A 73 -0.30 -4.96 -11.41
C ALA A 73 0.65 -6.17 -11.39
N LYS A 74 1.92 -5.97 -11.01
CA LYS A 74 2.95 -7.02 -10.99
C LYS A 74 3.04 -7.77 -9.67
N SER A 75 2.80 -7.09 -8.54
CA SER A 75 3.04 -7.63 -7.21
C SER A 75 1.82 -8.36 -6.62
N GLY A 76 0.62 -8.13 -7.16
CA GLY A 76 -0.61 -8.69 -6.64
C GLY A 76 -0.88 -8.20 -5.21
N SER A 77 -0.74 -9.08 -4.22
CA SER A 77 -0.91 -8.75 -2.80
C SER A 77 0.40 -8.71 -2.00
N ASP A 78 1.54 -8.91 -2.65
CA ASP A 78 2.86 -8.85 -2.01
C ASP A 78 3.34 -7.40 -1.97
N LEU A 79 3.56 -6.89 -0.75
CA LEU A 79 3.97 -5.51 -0.54
C LEU A 79 5.47 -5.31 -0.77
N ASP A 80 6.31 -6.29 -0.43
CA ASP A 80 7.75 -6.18 -0.66
C ASP A 80 8.03 -6.21 -2.16
N ALA A 81 7.34 -7.09 -2.90
CA ALA A 81 7.38 -7.11 -4.36
C ALA A 81 6.84 -5.79 -4.97
N PHE A 82 5.82 -5.19 -4.36
CA PHE A 82 5.30 -3.88 -4.77
C PHE A 82 6.34 -2.78 -4.62
N VAL A 83 6.95 -2.65 -3.44
CA VAL A 83 7.96 -1.62 -3.15
C VAL A 83 9.18 -1.82 -4.04
N ASN A 84 9.67 -3.06 -4.16
CA ASN A 84 10.81 -3.37 -5.01
C ASN A 84 10.53 -3.02 -6.49
N CYS A 85 9.34 -3.36 -7.00
CA CYS A 85 8.96 -3.01 -8.37
C CYS A 85 8.84 -1.48 -8.57
N ALA A 86 8.34 -0.75 -7.58
CA ALA A 86 8.23 0.70 -7.65
C ALA A 86 9.61 1.37 -7.67
N LEU A 87 10.54 0.92 -6.82
CA LEU A 87 11.92 1.40 -6.74
C LEU A 87 12.69 1.16 -8.05
N ASP A 88 12.57 -0.03 -8.65
CA ASP A 88 13.18 -0.32 -9.95
C ASP A 88 12.59 0.56 -11.08
N PHE A 89 11.27 0.80 -11.05
CA PHE A 89 10.62 1.65 -12.04
C PHE A 89 11.11 3.10 -12.02
N ILE A 90 11.31 3.65 -10.81
CA ILE A 90 11.83 5.01 -10.62
C ILE A 90 13.37 5.08 -10.62
N LYS A 91 14.04 3.98 -10.99
CA LYS A 91 15.50 3.88 -11.12
C LYS A 91 16.24 4.31 -9.86
N SER A 92 15.72 3.89 -8.70
CA SER A 92 16.37 4.15 -7.43
C SER A 92 17.73 3.47 -7.36
N ASP A 93 18.74 4.22 -6.90
CA ASP A 93 20.07 3.68 -6.65
C ASP A 93 20.05 2.73 -5.43
N PRO A 94 20.54 1.48 -5.55
CA PRO A 94 20.52 0.52 -4.45
C PRO A 94 21.25 0.98 -3.19
N ALA A 95 22.34 1.76 -3.31
CA ALA A 95 23.06 2.25 -2.15
C ALA A 95 22.25 3.31 -1.40
N ARG A 96 21.57 4.21 -2.11
CA ARG A 96 20.64 5.18 -1.52
C ARG A 96 19.41 4.51 -0.89
N VAL A 97 18.89 3.46 -1.52
CA VAL A 97 17.79 2.65 -0.97
C VAL A 97 18.21 2.02 0.35
N ALA A 98 19.37 1.36 0.38
CA ALA A 98 19.91 0.71 1.58
C ALA A 98 20.23 1.70 2.72
N ALA A 99 20.63 2.92 2.38
CA ALA A 99 20.92 3.98 3.35
C ALA A 99 19.67 4.80 3.78
N SER A 100 18.47 4.44 3.31
CA SER A 100 17.25 5.20 3.62
C SER A 100 16.61 4.73 4.93
N ASP A 101 16.81 5.52 5.99
CA ASP A 101 16.14 5.29 7.29
C ASP A 101 14.61 5.38 7.16
N ALA A 102 14.12 6.32 6.35
CA ALA A 102 12.68 6.51 6.14
C ALA A 102 12.04 5.28 5.47
N LEU A 103 12.69 4.71 4.46
CA LEU A 103 12.22 3.48 3.82
C LEU A 103 12.30 2.29 4.78
N SER A 104 13.41 2.15 5.52
CA SER A 104 13.58 1.08 6.50
C SER A 104 12.49 1.12 7.58
N SER A 105 12.24 2.29 8.14
CA SER A 105 11.15 2.53 9.09
C SER A 105 9.77 2.18 8.52
N PHE A 106 9.53 2.52 7.25
CA PHE A 106 8.29 2.18 6.57
C PHE A 106 8.13 0.65 6.37
N LEU A 107 9.18 -0.05 5.95
CA LEU A 107 9.16 -1.50 5.78
C LEU A 107 8.95 -2.23 7.11
N ASP A 108 9.61 -1.80 8.18
CA ASP A 108 9.40 -2.35 9.53
C ASP A 108 7.96 -2.15 10.02
N MET A 109 7.40 -0.96 9.78
CA MET A 109 6.01 -0.69 10.10
C MET A 109 5.08 -1.65 9.37
N ILE A 110 5.30 -1.90 8.08
CA ILE A 110 4.47 -2.82 7.31
C ILE A 110 4.65 -4.27 7.73
N ALA A 111 5.89 -4.68 8.05
CA ALA A 111 6.19 -5.99 8.56
C ALA A 111 5.36 -6.29 9.82
N SER A 112 5.09 -5.28 10.65
CA SER A 112 4.22 -5.39 11.84
C SER A 112 2.72 -5.48 11.54
N ARG A 113 2.27 -5.11 10.33
CA ARG A 113 0.85 -5.12 9.93
C ARG A 113 0.41 -6.51 9.46
N ASN A 114 -0.85 -6.83 9.70
CA ASN A 114 -1.47 -8.07 9.23
C ASN A 114 -1.81 -8.03 7.72
N ASP A 115 -2.07 -9.19 7.14
CA ASP A 115 -2.35 -9.35 5.70
C ASP A 115 -3.58 -8.56 5.22
N VAL A 116 -4.60 -8.41 6.08
CA VAL A 116 -5.81 -7.65 5.74
C VAL A 116 -5.44 -6.19 5.51
N TRP A 117 -4.66 -5.60 6.42
CA TRP A 117 -4.20 -4.23 6.32
C TRP A 117 -3.32 -4.03 5.08
N ARG A 118 -2.38 -4.95 4.82
CA ARG A 118 -1.49 -4.86 3.63
C ARG A 118 -2.27 -4.89 2.32
N LYS A 119 -3.29 -5.75 2.23
CA LYS A 119 -4.18 -5.83 1.06
C LYS A 119 -5.00 -4.55 0.88
N GLU A 120 -5.55 -4.03 1.95
CA GLU A 120 -6.31 -2.77 1.92
C GLU A 120 -5.43 -1.57 1.60
N PHE A 121 -4.18 -1.56 2.05
CA PHE A 121 -3.18 -0.56 1.67
C PHE A 121 -2.93 -0.54 0.16
N LEU A 122 -2.66 -1.71 -0.45
CA LEU A 122 -2.49 -1.81 -1.90
C LEU A 122 -3.78 -1.44 -2.65
N SER A 123 -4.95 -1.86 -2.14
CA SER A 123 -6.26 -1.48 -2.69
C SER A 123 -6.49 0.03 -2.64
N TYR A 124 -6.10 0.66 -1.54
CA TYR A 124 -6.21 2.11 -1.35
C TYR A 124 -5.37 2.86 -2.39
N ILE A 125 -4.09 2.47 -2.54
CA ILE A 125 -3.19 3.05 -3.55
C ILE A 125 -3.78 2.88 -4.95
N SER A 126 -4.23 1.69 -5.30
CA SER A 126 -4.83 1.41 -6.61
C SER A 126 -5.99 2.36 -6.93
N LYS A 127 -6.88 2.60 -5.96
CA LYS A 127 -8.07 3.45 -6.13
C LYS A 127 -7.78 4.95 -6.06
N HIS A 128 -6.73 5.37 -5.36
CA HIS A 128 -6.51 6.78 -4.99
C HIS A 128 -5.17 7.36 -5.49
N HIS A 129 -4.42 6.65 -6.34
CA HIS A 129 -3.08 7.04 -6.80
C HIS A 129 -2.99 8.50 -7.28
N PHE A 130 -3.95 9.01 -8.05
CA PHE A 130 -3.93 10.44 -8.45
C PHE A 130 -3.98 11.42 -7.27
N ILE A 131 -4.88 11.19 -6.31
CA ILE A 131 -5.02 12.06 -5.13
C ILE A 131 -3.81 11.90 -4.19
N LEU A 132 -3.27 10.68 -4.09
CA LEU A 132 -2.07 10.38 -3.33
C LEU A 132 -0.88 11.21 -3.80
N ILE A 133 -0.67 11.32 -5.12
CA ILE A 133 0.43 12.13 -5.68
C ILE A 133 0.29 13.61 -5.31
N VAL A 134 -0.91 14.17 -5.31
CA VAL A 134 -1.15 15.56 -4.90
C VAL A 134 -0.75 15.77 -3.43
N HIS A 135 -1.18 14.88 -2.55
CA HIS A 135 -0.83 14.96 -1.13
C HIS A 135 0.65 14.69 -0.86
N ALA A 136 1.25 13.72 -1.56
CA ALA A 136 2.68 13.40 -1.45
C ALA A 136 3.55 14.55 -1.93
N ARG A 137 3.13 15.26 -2.97
CA ARG A 137 3.82 16.47 -3.44
C ARG A 137 3.78 17.59 -2.41
N LYS A 138 2.64 17.77 -1.74
CA LYS A 138 2.52 18.72 -0.64
C LYS A 138 3.47 18.36 0.51
N ARG A 139 3.41 17.11 0.99
CA ARG A 139 4.30 16.57 2.03
C ARG A 139 5.78 16.73 1.66
N TRP A 140 6.13 16.43 0.41
CA TRP A 140 7.50 16.59 -0.08
C TRP A 140 8.00 18.04 -0.05
N ASN A 141 7.13 19.00 -0.36
CA ASN A 141 7.49 20.41 -0.25
C ASN A 141 7.68 20.82 1.22
N GLU A 142 6.82 20.35 2.14
CA GLU A 142 6.98 20.59 3.58
C GLU A 142 8.30 19.99 4.11
N TYR A 143 8.69 18.81 3.63
CA TYR A 143 9.99 18.19 3.94
C TYR A 143 11.17 19.04 3.44
N LYS A 144 11.13 19.50 2.17
CA LYS A 144 12.18 20.38 1.62
C LYS A 144 12.28 21.71 2.36
N GLU A 145 11.20 22.18 2.95
CA GLU A 145 11.15 23.38 3.79
C GLU A 145 11.61 23.11 5.24
N GLY A 146 11.98 21.87 5.58
CA GLY A 146 12.44 21.49 6.91
C GLY A 146 11.33 21.45 7.97
N LYS A 147 10.05 21.42 7.55
CA LYS A 147 8.90 21.45 8.47
C LYS A 147 8.56 20.07 9.04
N ILE A 148 8.91 19.02 8.33
CA ILE A 148 8.60 17.63 8.67
C ILE A 148 9.78 16.72 8.32
N GLU A 149 9.82 15.56 8.96
CA GLU A 149 10.68 14.44 8.55
C GLU A 149 9.98 13.55 7.52
N LEU A 150 10.78 12.73 6.83
CA LEU A 150 10.33 11.90 5.72
C LEU A 150 9.52 10.68 6.16
#